data_AF-A0A961INP1-F1
#
_entry.id   AF-A0A961INP1-F1
#
_cell.length_a   1.000
_cell.length_b   1.000
_cell.length_c   1.000
_cell.angle_alpha   90.00
_cell.angle_beta   90.00
_cell.angle_gamma   90.00
#
_symmetry.space_group_name_H-M   'P 1'
#
loop_
_entity.id
_entity.type
_entity.pdbx_description
1 polymer ?
#
loop_
_entity_poly.entity_id
_entity_poly.type
_entity_poly.pdbx_seq_one_letter_code
_entity_poly.pdbx_strand_id
1 'polypeptide(L)'
;MNELRKAILESLSISLNAEQVQSLMQEVDPEFDLGRATGFVGDVIIPRQIAVQTALSYFASEKDLMQFVGVCLRRDGSFIRGVQLQIRNRQGLLAALRREDWVYESDTGVIKRVQQDHLTADWGYLRTGREYAFCFCSFDVVGSSVLRESNVKQDIERTLDRLYDHVRKRVEARDGRIWQWSGDGGLAAFVDRYSIERSTIAMIDVLTHLPEFNLRDSVLEPGSDIKLRIAMHHASIAFHEEMSRHSHPEIEVAENLQAETQPDTIWMTHAVFGLLPNEIKKGFRERGDYRHYRVYEYALN
;
A
#
# COMPACT_ATOMS: atom_id res chain seq x y z
N MET A 1 -30.40 -4.38 8.96
CA MET A 1 -29.17 -3.57 9.13
C MET A 1 -28.15 -4.46 9.82
N ASN A 2 -26.96 -4.67 9.23
CA ASN A 2 -25.92 -5.52 9.83
C ASN A 2 -25.50 -4.98 11.22
N GLU A 3 -25.12 -5.85 12.15
CA GLU A 3 -24.71 -5.54 13.53
C GLU A 3 -23.63 -4.46 13.59
N LEU A 4 -22.66 -4.48 12.66
CA LEU A 4 -21.65 -3.43 12.55
C LEU A 4 -22.24 -2.05 12.22
N ARG A 5 -23.18 -1.97 11.28
CA ARG A 5 -23.84 -0.69 10.95
C ARG A 5 -24.61 -0.14 12.15
N LYS A 6 -25.21 -1.01 12.95
CA LYS A 6 -25.89 -0.63 14.20
C LYS A 6 -24.89 -0.08 15.22
N ALA A 7 -23.76 -0.76 15.43
CA ALA A 7 -22.70 -0.29 16.33
C ALA A 7 -22.11 1.08 15.90
N ILE A 8 -21.88 1.26 14.60
CA ILE A 8 -21.43 2.55 14.03
C ILE A 8 -22.49 3.63 14.28
N LEU A 9 -23.76 3.36 13.95
CA LEU A 9 -24.84 4.29 14.14
C LEU A 9 -24.97 4.72 15.61
N GLU A 10 -24.95 3.76 16.53
CA GLU A 10 -25.05 4.02 17.98
C GLU A 10 -23.89 4.87 18.47
N SER A 11 -22.65 4.50 18.12
CA SER A 11 -21.45 5.22 18.56
C SER A 11 -21.40 6.64 17.98
N LEU A 12 -21.62 6.80 16.67
CA LEU A 12 -21.51 8.09 16.02
C LEU A 12 -22.68 9.03 16.36
N SER A 13 -23.91 8.53 16.49
CA SER A 13 -25.09 9.39 16.78
C SER A 13 -25.02 10.08 18.14
N ILE A 14 -24.37 9.46 19.12
CA ILE A 14 -24.17 10.07 20.44
C ILE A 14 -22.89 10.91 20.52
N SER A 15 -21.98 10.77 19.54
CA SER A 15 -20.66 11.42 19.52
C SER A 15 -20.65 12.69 18.67
N LEU A 16 -21.36 12.68 17.53
CA LEU A 16 -21.26 13.72 16.51
C LEU A 16 -22.49 14.64 16.52
N ASN A 17 -22.26 15.94 16.35
CA ASN A 17 -23.30 16.87 15.93
C ASN A 17 -23.35 16.99 14.39
N ALA A 18 -24.39 17.64 13.86
CA ALA A 18 -24.60 17.75 12.40
C ALA A 18 -23.44 18.46 11.68
N GLU A 19 -22.85 19.49 12.29
CA GLU A 19 -21.71 20.20 11.70
C GLU A 19 -20.43 19.36 11.66
N GLN A 20 -20.19 18.54 12.70
CA GLN A 20 -19.09 17.59 12.72
C GLN A 20 -19.29 16.51 11.66
N VAL A 21 -20.52 15.98 11.51
CA VAL A 21 -20.84 15.04 10.43
C VAL A 21 -20.54 15.67 9.07
N GLN A 22 -21.03 16.88 8.81
CA GLN A 22 -20.75 17.62 7.58
C GLN A 22 -19.24 17.73 7.33
N SER A 23 -18.48 18.21 8.32
CA SER A 23 -17.04 18.42 8.18
C SER A 23 -16.27 17.12 7.95
N LEU A 24 -16.62 16.04 8.66
CA LEU A 24 -15.98 14.73 8.53
C LEU A 24 -16.31 14.07 7.20
N MET A 25 -17.55 14.22 6.72
CA MET A 25 -17.96 13.75 5.40
C MET A 25 -17.23 14.49 4.29
N GLN A 26 -17.02 15.80 4.43
CA GLN A 26 -16.25 16.60 3.47
C GLN A 26 -14.77 16.23 3.38
N GLU A 27 -14.20 15.57 4.40
CA GLU A 27 -12.86 14.96 4.29
C GLU A 27 -12.86 13.68 3.44
N VAL A 28 -14.02 13.04 3.25
CA VAL A 28 -14.17 11.83 2.43
C VAL A 28 -14.64 12.18 1.02
N ASP A 29 -15.61 13.10 0.92
CA ASP A 29 -16.19 13.62 -0.31
C ASP A 29 -16.37 15.14 -0.17
N PRO A 30 -15.49 15.96 -0.78
CA PRO A 30 -15.56 17.41 -0.70
C PRO A 30 -16.89 18.04 -1.18
N GLU A 31 -17.65 17.34 -2.04
CA GLU A 31 -18.93 17.80 -2.57
C GLU A 31 -20.12 17.41 -1.69
N PHE A 32 -19.89 16.68 -0.60
CA PHE A 32 -20.95 16.29 0.32
C PHE A 32 -21.61 17.50 0.96
N ASP A 33 -22.95 17.53 0.90
CA ASP A 33 -23.80 18.52 1.54
C ASP A 33 -24.91 17.81 2.32
N LEU A 34 -24.85 17.91 3.65
CA LEU A 34 -25.80 17.28 4.56
C LEU A 34 -27.20 17.87 4.44
N GLY A 35 -27.34 19.19 4.23
CA GLY A 35 -28.64 19.83 4.04
C GLY A 35 -29.32 19.28 2.79
N ARG A 36 -28.59 19.23 1.68
CA ARG A 36 -29.05 18.63 0.41
C ARG A 36 -29.38 17.15 0.57
N ALA A 37 -28.53 16.38 1.25
CA ALA A 37 -28.71 14.94 1.41
C ALA A 37 -29.86 14.57 2.36
N THR A 38 -30.15 15.41 3.36
CA THR A 38 -31.27 15.21 4.29
C THR A 38 -32.58 15.83 3.81
N GLY A 39 -32.52 16.78 2.87
CA GLY A 39 -33.67 17.57 2.41
C GLY A 39 -34.06 18.70 3.36
N PHE A 40 -33.27 18.97 4.40
CA PHE A 40 -33.47 20.12 5.28
C PHE A 40 -32.97 21.39 4.60
N VAL A 41 -33.79 22.44 4.57
CA VAL A 41 -33.50 23.71 3.87
C VAL A 41 -33.41 24.85 4.88
N GLY A 42 -32.49 25.79 4.66
CA GLY A 42 -32.31 26.98 5.50
C GLY A 42 -31.74 26.67 6.89
N ASP A 43 -32.16 27.43 7.91
CA ASP A 43 -31.63 27.36 9.29
C ASP A 43 -32.23 26.23 10.14
N VAL A 44 -32.82 25.19 9.51
CA VAL A 44 -33.43 24.09 10.26
C VAL A 44 -32.35 23.21 10.87
N ILE A 45 -32.43 23.03 12.19
CA ILE A 45 -31.49 22.17 12.94
C ILE A 45 -31.68 20.71 12.51
N ILE A 46 -30.64 20.12 11.92
CA ILE A 46 -30.63 18.70 11.56
C ILE A 46 -30.37 17.87 12.83
N PRO A 47 -31.28 16.95 13.22
CA PRO A 47 -31.06 16.08 14.37
C PRO A 47 -29.83 15.19 14.19
N ARG A 48 -29.05 14.98 15.26
CA ARG A 48 -27.79 14.21 15.22
C ARG A 48 -27.94 12.81 14.62
N GLN A 49 -28.99 12.11 15.04
CA GLN A 49 -29.27 10.76 14.55
C GLN A 49 -29.59 10.76 13.05
N ILE A 50 -30.34 11.76 12.55
CA ILE A 50 -30.62 11.91 11.12
C ILE A 50 -29.34 12.22 10.36
N ALA A 51 -28.53 13.16 10.87
CA ALA A 51 -27.25 13.51 10.25
C ALA A 51 -26.35 12.28 10.06
N VAL A 52 -26.17 11.49 11.13
CA VAL A 52 -25.38 10.26 11.07
C VAL A 52 -26.02 9.22 10.16
N GLN A 53 -27.33 8.95 10.26
CA GLN A 53 -28.01 8.00 9.37
C GLN A 53 -27.86 8.35 7.90
N THR A 54 -27.96 9.64 7.56
CA THR A 54 -27.75 10.13 6.19
C THR A 54 -26.31 9.92 5.75
N ALA A 55 -25.32 10.22 6.60
CA ALA A 55 -23.92 9.94 6.30
C ALA A 55 -23.66 8.44 6.07
N LEU A 56 -24.22 7.55 6.90
CA LEU A 56 -24.05 6.10 6.73
C LEU A 56 -24.76 5.55 5.48
N SER A 57 -25.87 6.18 5.07
CA SER A 57 -26.65 5.77 3.90
C SER A 57 -26.13 6.38 2.60
N TYR A 58 -25.27 7.40 2.68
CA TYR A 58 -24.63 8.04 1.54
C TYR A 58 -23.69 7.08 0.79
N PHE A 59 -23.07 6.16 1.51
CA PHE A 59 -22.07 5.25 0.94
C PHE A 59 -22.71 4.02 0.28
N ALA A 60 -22.42 3.84 -1.02
CA ALA A 60 -22.88 2.70 -1.80
C ALA A 60 -22.14 1.40 -1.45
N SER A 61 -20.85 1.50 -1.08
CA SER A 61 -20.02 0.35 -0.72
C SER A 61 -19.62 0.34 0.76
N GLU A 62 -19.32 -0.84 1.28
CA GLU A 62 -18.83 -1.00 2.65
C GLU A 62 -17.44 -0.37 2.84
N LYS A 63 -16.57 -0.42 1.82
CA LYS A 63 -15.24 0.20 1.86
C LYS A 63 -15.33 1.71 2.07
N ASP A 64 -16.26 2.37 1.38
CA ASP A 64 -16.43 3.82 1.49
C ASP A 64 -16.96 4.21 2.88
N LEU A 65 -17.88 3.40 3.41
CA LEU A 65 -18.36 3.53 4.78
C LEU A 65 -17.20 3.37 5.79
N MET A 66 -16.35 2.35 5.62
CA MET A 66 -15.18 2.14 6.49
C MET A 66 -14.18 3.29 6.41
N GLN A 67 -14.02 3.92 5.24
CA GLN A 67 -13.20 5.12 5.11
C GLN A 67 -13.73 6.25 6.01
N PHE A 68 -15.04 6.53 5.95
CA PHE A 68 -15.65 7.54 6.81
C PHE A 68 -15.50 7.23 8.30
N VAL A 69 -15.72 5.97 8.70
CA VAL A 69 -15.50 5.54 10.09
C VAL A 69 -14.03 5.71 10.49
N GLY A 70 -13.09 5.41 9.59
CA GLY A 70 -11.66 5.62 9.79
C GLY A 70 -11.30 7.10 10.01
N VAL A 71 -11.89 8.02 9.23
CA VAL A 71 -11.76 9.47 9.43
C VAL A 71 -12.29 9.88 10.81
N CYS A 72 -13.47 9.40 11.20
CA CYS A 72 -14.05 9.68 12.52
C CYS A 72 -13.12 9.23 13.66
N LEU A 73 -12.58 8.01 13.57
CA LEU A 73 -11.67 7.46 14.57
C LEU A 73 -10.32 8.18 14.61
N ARG A 74 -9.78 8.57 13.44
CA ARG A 74 -8.53 9.33 13.33
C ARG A 74 -8.65 10.73 13.93
N ARG A 75 -9.82 11.35 13.79
CA ARG A 75 -10.11 12.69 14.33
C ARG A 75 -10.51 12.67 15.80
N ASP A 76 -10.62 11.50 16.43
CA ASP A 76 -10.97 11.41 17.84
C ASP A 76 -9.96 12.18 18.71
N GLY A 77 -10.46 13.05 19.58
CA GLY A 77 -9.67 13.98 20.39
C GLY A 77 -9.28 15.29 19.71
N SER A 78 -9.47 15.44 18.40
CA SER A 78 -9.18 16.67 17.65
C SER A 78 -10.33 17.69 17.72
N PHE A 79 -10.04 18.97 17.45
CA PHE A 79 -11.06 20.01 17.37
C PHE A 79 -11.62 20.12 15.95
N ILE A 80 -12.94 20.05 15.83
CA ILE A 80 -13.68 20.29 14.59
C ILE A 80 -14.66 21.41 14.87
N ARG A 81 -14.50 22.53 14.15
CA ARG A 81 -15.32 23.75 14.33
C ARG A 81 -15.42 24.20 15.79
N GLY A 82 -14.29 24.23 16.48
CA GLY A 82 -14.19 24.68 17.87
C GLY A 82 -14.70 23.69 18.92
N VAL A 83 -15.24 22.53 18.53
CA VAL A 83 -15.69 21.48 19.45
C VAL A 83 -14.75 20.29 19.38
N GLN A 84 -14.28 19.81 20.52
CA GLN A 84 -13.47 18.60 20.58
C GLN A 84 -14.33 17.38 20.22
N LEU A 85 -13.89 16.62 19.21
CA LEU A 85 -14.49 15.35 18.85
C LEU A 85 -14.13 14.30 19.91
N GLN A 86 -15.14 13.59 20.42
CA GLN A 86 -14.95 12.45 21.32
C GLN A 86 -15.85 11.29 20.89
N ILE A 87 -15.25 10.23 20.36
CA ILE A 87 -15.98 9.02 19.95
C ILE A 87 -16.37 8.23 21.20
N ARG A 88 -17.64 8.33 21.58
CA ARG A 88 -18.26 7.57 22.66
C ARG A 88 -18.33 6.09 22.29
N ASN A 89 -18.03 5.24 23.27
CA ASN A 89 -17.94 3.79 23.09
C ASN A 89 -16.95 3.36 21.98
N ARG A 90 -15.83 4.09 21.83
CA ARG A 90 -14.76 3.74 20.87
C ARG A 90 -14.34 2.27 20.96
N GLN A 91 -14.19 1.73 22.17
CA GLN A 91 -13.78 0.32 22.35
C GLN A 91 -14.85 -0.65 21.84
N GLY A 92 -16.14 -0.37 22.06
CA GLY A 92 -17.23 -1.17 21.50
C GLY A 92 -17.29 -1.10 19.97
N LEU A 93 -17.04 0.09 19.39
CA LEU A 93 -16.95 0.25 17.94
C LEU A 93 -15.76 -0.54 17.34
N LEU A 94 -14.58 -0.46 17.96
CA LEU A 94 -13.42 -1.24 17.54
C LEU A 94 -13.64 -2.75 17.69
N ALA A 95 -14.33 -3.18 18.74
CA ALA A 95 -14.70 -4.58 18.91
C ALA A 95 -15.72 -5.04 17.87
N ALA A 96 -16.67 -4.19 17.47
CA ALA A 96 -17.61 -4.48 16.39
C ALA A 96 -16.89 -4.61 15.04
N LEU A 97 -15.96 -3.70 14.73
CA LEU A 97 -15.12 -3.80 13.53
C LEU A 97 -14.37 -5.13 13.48
N ARG A 98 -13.69 -5.50 14.57
CA ARG A 98 -12.93 -6.76 14.65
C ARG A 98 -13.78 -8.02 14.47
N ARG A 99 -15.04 -8.00 14.92
CA ARG A 99 -15.97 -9.14 14.74
C ARG A 99 -16.35 -9.37 13.28
N GLU A 100 -16.27 -8.34 12.45
CA GLU A 100 -16.52 -8.39 11.00
C GLU A 100 -15.21 -8.33 10.19
N ASP A 101 -14.09 -8.75 10.78
CA ASP A 101 -12.77 -8.76 10.14
C ASP A 101 -12.28 -7.40 9.64
N TRP A 102 -12.69 -6.31 10.29
CA TRP A 102 -12.15 -4.97 10.06
C TRP A 102 -11.21 -4.54 11.19
N VAL A 103 -10.04 -4.02 10.82
CA VAL A 103 -9.03 -3.54 11.77
C VAL A 103 -8.71 -2.09 11.49
N TYR A 104 -8.89 -1.26 12.52
CA TYR A 104 -8.43 0.13 12.49
C TYR A 104 -6.94 0.20 12.86
N GLU A 105 -6.16 0.78 11.97
CA GLU A 105 -4.74 1.06 12.17
C GLU A 105 -4.58 2.51 12.60
N SER A 106 -4.26 2.73 13.88
CA SER A 106 -4.18 4.07 14.48
C SER A 106 -3.15 4.97 13.81
N ASP A 107 -2.10 4.35 13.31
CA ASP A 107 -0.99 5.02 12.68
C ASP A 107 -1.46 5.71 11.39
N THR A 108 -2.00 4.95 10.45
CA THR A 108 -2.46 5.46 9.15
C THR A 108 -3.87 6.07 9.23
N GLY A 109 -4.63 5.76 10.27
CA GLY A 109 -6.02 6.14 10.44
C GLY A 109 -6.95 5.44 9.44
N VAL A 110 -6.52 4.31 8.89
CA VAL A 110 -7.24 3.51 7.90
C VAL A 110 -7.90 2.31 8.58
N ILE A 111 -9.07 1.92 8.07
CA ILE A 111 -9.70 0.64 8.41
C ILE A 111 -9.46 -0.31 7.25
N LYS A 112 -8.78 -1.43 7.52
CA LYS A 112 -8.46 -2.46 6.53
C LYS A 112 -9.15 -3.77 6.88
N ARG A 113 -9.52 -4.53 5.87
CA ARG A 113 -10.06 -5.88 6.07
C ARG A 113 -8.92 -6.83 6.41
N VAL A 114 -9.13 -7.74 7.36
CA VAL A 114 -8.17 -8.78 7.70
C VAL A 114 -8.03 -9.72 6.50
N GLN A 115 -6.78 -10.02 6.13
CA GLN A 115 -6.43 -10.84 4.98
C GLN A 115 -5.69 -12.09 5.48
N GLN A 116 -6.43 -13.09 5.97
CA GLN A 116 -5.82 -14.26 6.61
C GLN A 116 -5.17 -15.21 5.60
N ASP A 117 -5.89 -15.56 4.52
CA ASP A 117 -5.43 -16.59 3.58
C ASP A 117 -4.84 -16.03 2.29
N HIS A 118 -5.31 -14.85 1.86
CA HIS A 118 -4.93 -14.28 0.57
C HIS A 118 -4.82 -12.76 0.68
N LEU A 119 -3.62 -12.26 0.40
CA LEU A 119 -3.36 -10.84 0.27
C LEU A 119 -3.93 -10.32 -1.05
N THR A 120 -4.70 -9.24 -1.01
CA THR A 120 -5.21 -8.59 -2.21
C THR A 120 -4.30 -7.43 -2.64
N ALA A 121 -4.34 -7.11 -3.93
CA ALA A 121 -3.57 -6.00 -4.51
C ALA A 121 -4.00 -4.61 -3.99
N ASP A 122 -5.18 -4.51 -3.36
CA ASP A 122 -5.75 -3.26 -2.84
C ASP A 122 -5.58 -3.11 -1.32
N TRP A 123 -4.78 -3.97 -0.67
CA TRP A 123 -4.59 -4.03 0.79
C TRP A 123 -5.90 -4.14 1.60
N GLY A 124 -7.02 -4.47 0.94
CA GLY A 124 -8.35 -4.49 1.54
C GLY A 124 -8.95 -3.11 1.85
N TYR A 125 -8.33 -2.01 1.40
CA TYR A 125 -8.83 -0.65 1.68
C TYR A 125 -8.68 0.36 0.52
N LEU A 126 -7.86 0.08 -0.51
CA LEU A 126 -7.72 0.99 -1.64
C LEU A 126 -9.02 1.08 -2.45
N ARG A 127 -9.22 2.24 -3.09
CA ARG A 127 -10.42 2.58 -3.86
C ARG A 127 -10.01 3.03 -5.25
N THR A 128 -10.69 2.48 -6.24
CA THR A 128 -10.49 2.86 -7.64
C THR A 128 -10.73 4.36 -7.83
N GLY A 129 -9.82 5.02 -8.55
CA GLY A 129 -9.85 6.46 -8.84
C GLY A 129 -9.34 7.36 -7.71
N ARG A 130 -8.99 6.83 -6.54
CA ARG A 130 -8.45 7.63 -5.44
C ARG A 130 -6.93 7.62 -5.45
N GLU A 131 -6.33 8.78 -5.21
CA GLU A 131 -4.87 8.93 -5.17
C GLU A 131 -4.26 8.36 -3.89
N TYR A 132 -3.17 7.60 -4.06
CA TYR A 132 -2.34 7.08 -2.98
C TYR A 132 -0.85 7.22 -3.33
N ALA A 133 -0.02 7.40 -2.31
CA ALA A 133 1.43 7.37 -2.45
C ALA A 133 1.91 5.92 -2.48
N PHE A 134 2.55 5.53 -3.58
CA PHE A 134 3.12 4.20 -3.78
C PHE A 134 4.64 4.27 -3.92
N CYS A 135 5.30 3.19 -3.48
CA CYS A 135 6.65 2.86 -3.88
C CYS A 135 6.64 1.56 -4.67
N PHE A 136 7.06 1.63 -5.93
CA PHE A 136 7.17 0.52 -6.87
C PHE A 136 8.60 -0.02 -6.86
N CYS A 137 8.74 -1.34 -6.81
CA CYS A 137 10.00 -2.05 -6.89
C CYS A 137 9.93 -3.06 -8.04
N SER A 138 10.59 -2.76 -9.15
CA SER A 138 10.74 -3.69 -10.27
C SER A 138 12.02 -4.49 -10.08
N PHE A 139 11.98 -5.78 -10.36
CA PHE A 139 13.16 -6.65 -10.29
C PHE A 139 13.14 -7.74 -11.36
N ASP A 140 14.33 -8.20 -11.74
CA ASP A 140 14.53 -9.14 -12.86
C ASP A 140 15.82 -9.95 -12.68
N VAL A 141 15.79 -11.22 -13.10
CA VAL A 141 16.96 -12.12 -13.08
C VAL A 141 17.91 -11.79 -14.22
N VAL A 142 19.16 -11.52 -13.87
CA VAL A 142 20.22 -11.25 -14.84
C VAL A 142 20.53 -12.49 -15.67
N GLY A 143 20.58 -12.32 -16.98
CA GLY A 143 21.04 -13.39 -17.89
C GLY A 143 20.08 -14.58 -17.96
N SER A 144 18.79 -14.37 -17.72
CA SER A 144 17.76 -15.41 -17.73
C SER A 144 17.76 -16.26 -19.00
N SER A 145 17.99 -15.66 -20.17
CA SER A 145 18.13 -16.40 -21.44
C SER A 145 19.32 -17.37 -21.41
N VAL A 146 20.47 -16.93 -20.90
CA VAL A 146 21.67 -17.78 -20.79
C VAL A 146 21.42 -18.91 -19.80
N LEU A 147 20.79 -18.63 -18.66
CA LEU A 147 20.38 -19.66 -17.69
C LEU A 147 19.46 -20.70 -18.35
N ARG A 148 18.52 -20.26 -19.20
CA ARG A 148 17.60 -21.12 -19.97
C ARG A 148 18.25 -22.00 -21.00
N GLU A 149 19.38 -21.57 -21.57
CA GLU A 149 20.14 -22.37 -22.53
C GLU A 149 21.07 -23.37 -21.84
N SER A 150 21.65 -23.00 -20.69
CA SER A 150 22.67 -23.81 -20.01
C SER A 150 22.13 -24.79 -18.97
N ASN A 151 20.87 -24.66 -18.54
CA ASN A 151 20.30 -25.50 -17.48
C ASN A 151 19.07 -26.28 -17.96
N VAL A 152 18.77 -27.36 -17.24
CA VAL A 152 17.56 -28.15 -17.45
C VAL A 152 16.32 -27.30 -17.17
N LYS A 153 15.39 -27.23 -18.12
CA LYS A 153 14.17 -26.41 -18.04
C LYS A 153 13.42 -26.57 -16.70
N GLN A 154 13.27 -27.80 -16.22
CA GLN A 154 12.57 -28.10 -14.97
C GLN A 154 13.27 -27.52 -13.74
N ASP A 155 14.60 -27.42 -13.75
CA ASP A 155 15.38 -26.86 -12.64
C ASP A 155 15.32 -25.34 -12.63
N ILE A 156 15.23 -24.72 -13.81
CA ILE A 156 14.98 -23.28 -13.96
C ILE A 156 13.60 -22.91 -13.45
N GLU A 157 12.56 -23.59 -13.91
CA GLU A 157 11.19 -23.33 -13.45
C GLU A 157 11.09 -23.47 -11.93
N ARG A 158 11.67 -24.54 -11.36
CA ARG A 158 11.71 -24.75 -9.91
C ARG A 158 12.52 -23.69 -9.16
N THR A 159 13.63 -23.23 -9.73
CA THR A 159 14.45 -22.17 -9.14
C THR A 159 13.71 -20.83 -9.17
N LEU A 160 13.02 -20.50 -10.26
CA LEU A 160 12.24 -19.27 -10.38
C LEU A 160 11.01 -19.28 -9.47
N ASP A 161 10.34 -20.43 -9.29
CA ASP A 161 9.25 -20.57 -8.32
C ASP A 161 9.76 -20.37 -6.87
N ARG A 162 10.93 -20.91 -6.55
CA ARG A 162 11.56 -20.68 -5.23
C ARG A 162 12.02 -19.24 -5.06
N LEU A 163 12.50 -18.61 -6.13
CA LEU A 163 12.87 -17.20 -6.13
C LEU A 163 11.64 -16.31 -5.89
N TYR A 164 10.50 -16.64 -6.49
CA TYR A 164 9.23 -15.99 -6.21
C TYR A 164 8.92 -16.04 -4.71
N ASP A 165 9.00 -17.21 -4.09
CA ASP A 165 8.77 -17.33 -2.64
C ASP A 165 9.81 -16.58 -1.80
N HIS A 166 11.08 -16.55 -2.24
CA HIS A 166 12.14 -15.78 -1.59
C HIS A 166 11.82 -14.27 -1.58
N VAL A 167 11.40 -13.74 -2.72
CA VAL A 167 11.04 -12.32 -2.86
C VAL A 167 9.75 -12.03 -2.10
N ARG A 168 8.70 -12.83 -2.35
CA ARG A 168 7.36 -12.68 -1.76
C ARG A 168 7.41 -12.63 -0.24
N LYS A 169 8.09 -13.58 0.41
CA LYS A 169 8.21 -13.60 1.89
C LYS A 169 8.75 -12.29 2.46
N ARG A 170 9.72 -11.66 1.79
CA ARG A 170 10.38 -10.43 2.26
C ARG A 170 9.57 -9.18 1.96
N VAL A 171 8.87 -9.16 0.83
CA VAL A 171 7.91 -8.11 0.46
C VAL A 171 6.72 -8.13 1.41
N GLU A 172 6.08 -9.28 1.60
CA GLU A 172 4.89 -9.44 2.45
C GLU A 172 5.21 -9.20 3.94
N ALA A 173 6.40 -9.59 4.41
CA ALA A 173 6.86 -9.30 5.78
C ALA A 173 6.94 -7.80 6.10
N ARG A 174 6.92 -6.94 5.07
CA ARG A 174 6.94 -5.48 5.19
C ARG A 174 5.70 -4.83 4.59
N ASP A 175 4.59 -5.56 4.59
CA ASP A 175 3.28 -5.14 4.08
C ASP A 175 3.31 -4.64 2.62
N GLY A 176 4.21 -5.19 1.80
CA GLY A 176 4.17 -5.03 0.35
C GLY A 176 3.27 -6.08 -0.31
N ARG A 177 3.03 -5.91 -1.61
CA ARG A 177 2.32 -6.89 -2.47
C ARG A 177 3.12 -7.13 -3.73
N ILE A 178 3.20 -8.38 -4.17
CA ILE A 178 3.61 -8.68 -5.54
C ILE A 178 2.41 -8.40 -6.44
N TRP A 179 2.48 -7.34 -7.24
CA TRP A 179 1.42 -7.01 -8.20
C TRP A 179 1.57 -7.81 -9.48
N GLN A 180 2.80 -7.95 -9.98
CA GLN A 180 3.08 -8.68 -11.20
C GLN A 180 4.24 -9.64 -10.97
N TRP A 181 4.15 -10.83 -11.54
CA TRP A 181 5.25 -11.78 -11.63
C TRP A 181 5.14 -12.55 -12.94
N SER A 182 6.20 -12.51 -13.75
CA SER A 182 6.22 -13.20 -15.03
C SER A 182 7.61 -13.71 -15.32
N GLY A 183 7.74 -15.04 -15.35
CA GLY A 183 8.99 -15.70 -15.69
C GLY A 183 10.10 -15.41 -14.68
N ASP A 184 10.96 -14.49 -15.05
CA ASP A 184 12.24 -14.11 -14.45
C ASP A 184 12.22 -12.77 -13.72
N GLY A 185 11.10 -12.06 -13.72
CA GLY A 185 10.97 -10.77 -13.07
C GLY A 185 9.58 -10.50 -12.51
N GLY A 186 9.45 -9.37 -11.82
CA GLY A 186 8.21 -8.95 -11.22
C GLY A 186 8.22 -7.52 -10.70
N LEU A 187 7.05 -7.13 -10.21
CA LEU A 187 6.78 -5.82 -9.64
C LEU A 187 6.17 -6.01 -8.26
N ALA A 188 6.87 -5.47 -7.25
CA ALA A 188 6.31 -5.28 -5.92
C ALA A 188 5.83 -3.83 -5.76
N ALA A 189 4.72 -3.65 -5.06
CA ALA A 189 4.20 -2.35 -4.69
C ALA A 189 4.06 -2.25 -3.16
N PHE A 190 4.32 -1.06 -2.66
CA PHE A 190 4.11 -0.66 -1.27
C PHE A 190 3.30 0.62 -1.28
N VAL A 191 2.40 0.78 -0.32
CA VAL A 191 1.51 1.94 -0.21
C VAL A 191 1.59 2.48 1.21
N ASP A 192 1.17 3.73 1.41
CA ASP A 192 1.17 4.47 2.70
C ASP A 192 2.45 5.28 2.98
N ARG A 193 2.47 5.96 4.13
CA ARG A 193 3.57 6.85 4.54
C ARG A 193 4.89 6.14 4.84
N TYR A 194 4.85 4.83 5.07
CA TYR A 194 6.00 3.97 5.32
C TYR A 194 6.41 3.19 4.08
N SER A 195 5.72 3.37 2.95
CA SER A 195 5.96 2.64 1.69
C SER A 195 7.43 2.65 1.29
N ILE A 196 8.09 3.80 1.30
CA ILE A 196 9.50 3.97 0.89
C ILE A 196 10.47 3.24 1.84
N GLU A 197 10.28 3.36 3.15
CA GLU A 197 11.15 2.70 4.13
C GLU A 197 10.96 1.18 4.08
N ARG A 198 9.71 0.73 4.10
CA ARG A 198 9.36 -0.70 4.02
C ARG A 198 9.87 -1.33 2.73
N SER A 199 9.66 -0.68 1.60
CA SER A 199 10.11 -1.17 0.30
C SER A 199 11.62 -1.26 0.23
N THR A 200 12.33 -0.23 0.69
CA THR A 200 13.79 -0.17 0.65
C THR A 200 14.41 -1.28 1.49
N ILE A 201 13.93 -1.46 2.72
CA ILE A 201 14.43 -2.53 3.59
C ILE A 201 14.03 -3.91 3.02
N ALA A 202 12.83 -4.06 2.43
CA ALA A 202 12.45 -5.31 1.77
C ALA A 202 13.41 -5.67 0.63
N MET A 203 13.77 -4.71 -0.23
CA MET A 203 14.66 -4.95 -1.35
C MET A 203 16.10 -5.22 -0.90
N ILE A 204 16.58 -4.52 0.13
CA ILE A 204 17.87 -4.82 0.77
C ILE A 204 17.87 -6.25 1.31
N ASP A 205 16.80 -6.68 1.99
CA ASP A 205 16.67 -8.05 2.50
C ASP A 205 16.64 -9.09 1.38
N VAL A 206 15.94 -8.80 0.27
CA VAL A 206 15.88 -9.69 -0.90
C VAL A 206 17.28 -9.93 -1.44
N LEU A 207 18.03 -8.84 -1.64
CA LEU A 207 19.36 -8.90 -2.22
C LEU A 207 20.37 -9.54 -1.24
N THR A 208 20.37 -9.13 0.03
CA THR A 208 21.32 -9.62 1.06
C THR A 208 21.21 -11.12 1.32
N HIS A 209 20.03 -11.69 1.17
CA HIS A 209 19.83 -13.13 1.34
C HIS A 209 19.90 -13.93 0.02
N LEU A 210 20.15 -13.27 -1.11
CA LEU A 210 20.29 -13.95 -2.40
C LEU A 210 21.45 -14.96 -2.44
N PRO A 211 22.61 -14.71 -1.79
CA PRO A 211 23.66 -15.73 -1.70
C PRO A 211 23.22 -17.00 -0.95
N GLU A 212 22.43 -16.85 0.13
CA GLU A 212 21.87 -17.99 0.85
C GLU A 212 20.90 -18.78 -0.05
N PHE A 213 20.04 -18.07 -0.78
CA PHE A 213 19.13 -18.66 -1.76
C PHE A 213 19.89 -19.47 -2.81
N ASN A 214 20.95 -18.91 -3.40
CA ASN A 214 21.76 -19.61 -4.40
C ASN A 214 22.41 -20.88 -3.85
N LEU A 215 22.82 -20.90 -2.58
CA LEU A 215 23.45 -22.06 -1.96
C LEU A 215 22.48 -23.16 -1.53
N ARG A 216 21.23 -22.82 -1.18
CA ARG A 216 20.30 -23.75 -0.52
C ARG A 216 19.06 -24.07 -1.34
N ASP A 217 18.53 -23.09 -2.05
CA ASP A 217 17.22 -23.15 -2.68
C ASP A 217 17.31 -23.25 -4.20
N SER A 218 18.35 -22.69 -4.82
CA SER A 218 18.63 -22.89 -6.24
C SER A 218 18.96 -24.35 -6.53
N VAL A 219 18.46 -24.88 -7.65
CA VAL A 219 18.79 -26.22 -8.15
C VAL A 219 19.54 -26.17 -9.47
N LEU A 220 20.05 -24.99 -9.85
CA LEU A 220 20.83 -24.79 -11.06
C LEU A 220 22.24 -25.38 -10.94
N GLU A 221 22.88 -25.60 -12.08
CA GLU A 221 24.24 -26.12 -12.12
C GLU A 221 25.25 -25.15 -11.46
N PRO A 222 26.35 -25.66 -10.86
CA PRO A 222 27.38 -24.82 -10.26
C PRO A 222 27.87 -23.72 -11.20
N GLY A 223 27.86 -22.47 -10.71
CA GLY A 223 28.23 -21.29 -11.51
C GLY A 223 27.06 -20.60 -12.22
N SER A 224 25.85 -21.16 -12.14
CA SER A 224 24.61 -20.54 -12.62
C SER A 224 23.85 -19.82 -11.51
N ASP A 225 24.56 -19.05 -10.68
CA ASP A 225 23.96 -18.32 -9.56
C ASP A 225 22.93 -17.29 -10.07
N ILE A 226 21.78 -17.22 -9.39
CA ILE A 226 20.80 -16.16 -9.64
C ILE A 226 21.39 -14.83 -9.17
N LYS A 227 21.31 -13.84 -10.05
CA LYS A 227 21.63 -12.45 -9.76
C LYS A 227 20.42 -11.58 -10.08
N LEU A 228 20.20 -10.54 -9.31
CA LEU A 228 19.02 -9.67 -9.48
C LEU A 228 19.42 -8.25 -9.84
N ARG A 229 18.62 -7.64 -10.71
CA ARG A 229 18.55 -6.18 -10.88
C ARG A 229 17.30 -5.70 -10.19
N ILE A 230 17.41 -4.66 -9.37
CA ILE A 230 16.26 -4.11 -8.64
C ILE A 230 16.23 -2.60 -8.86
N ALA A 231 15.08 -2.05 -9.23
CA ALA A 231 14.89 -0.60 -9.28
C ALA A 231 13.63 -0.13 -8.56
N MET A 232 13.72 1.06 -7.98
CA MET A 232 12.69 1.63 -7.13
C MET A 232 12.25 3.03 -7.58
N HIS A 233 10.95 3.26 -7.56
CA HIS A 233 10.34 4.55 -7.85
C HIS A 233 9.22 4.87 -6.87
N HIS A 234 9.00 6.16 -6.56
CA HIS A 234 7.91 6.61 -5.69
C HIS A 234 7.08 7.68 -6.40
N ALA A 235 5.76 7.49 -6.42
CA ALA A 235 4.80 8.38 -7.04
C ALA A 235 3.44 8.33 -6.34
N SER A 236 2.70 9.44 -6.42
CA SER A 236 1.29 9.49 -6.03
C SER A 236 0.43 9.27 -7.27
N ILE A 237 -0.35 8.20 -7.30
CA ILE A 237 -1.22 7.87 -8.44
C ILE A 237 -2.61 7.43 -7.97
N ALA A 238 -3.61 7.66 -8.82
CA ALA A 238 -4.95 7.12 -8.62
C ALA A 238 -4.90 5.59 -8.71
N PHE A 239 -5.31 4.87 -7.67
CA PHE A 239 -5.35 3.41 -7.72
C PHE A 239 -6.43 2.94 -8.70
N HIS A 240 -6.13 1.92 -9.49
CA HIS A 240 -7.11 1.15 -10.25
C HIS A 240 -6.78 -0.34 -10.09
N GLU A 241 -7.79 -1.21 -9.94
CA GLU A 241 -7.57 -2.65 -9.74
C GLU A 241 -6.71 -3.27 -10.85
N GLU A 242 -6.85 -2.72 -12.06
CA GLU A 242 -6.10 -3.10 -13.25
C GLU A 242 -4.60 -2.77 -13.20
N MET A 243 -4.14 -1.89 -12.30
CA MET A 243 -2.69 -1.57 -12.17
C MET A 243 -1.85 -2.78 -11.74
N SER A 244 -2.48 -3.76 -11.11
CA SER A 244 -1.86 -5.05 -10.83
C SER A 244 -1.66 -5.92 -12.09
N ARG A 245 -2.25 -5.55 -13.23
CA ARG A 245 -2.27 -6.34 -14.48
C ARG A 245 -1.79 -5.56 -15.71
N HIS A 246 -1.82 -4.24 -15.65
CA HIS A 246 -1.52 -3.34 -16.77
C HIS A 246 -0.48 -2.31 -16.38
N SER A 247 0.31 -1.90 -17.37
CA SER A 247 1.37 -0.90 -17.21
C SER A 247 0.79 0.49 -16.95
N HIS A 248 1.40 1.23 -16.03
CA HIS A 248 1.12 2.64 -15.75
C HIS A 248 2.41 3.43 -15.92
N PRO A 249 2.41 4.68 -16.43
CA PRO A 249 3.65 5.43 -16.70
C PRO A 249 4.60 5.51 -15.49
N GLU A 250 4.08 5.68 -14.29
CA GLU A 250 4.89 5.71 -13.05
C GLU A 250 5.47 4.34 -12.66
N ILE A 251 4.81 3.24 -13.04
CA ILE A 251 5.32 1.88 -12.88
C ILE A 251 6.45 1.65 -13.89
N GLU A 252 6.26 2.09 -15.15
CA GLU A 252 7.26 1.98 -16.22
C GLU A 252 8.56 2.70 -15.85
N VAL A 253 8.53 3.73 -15.00
CA VAL A 253 9.76 4.36 -14.51
C VAL A 253 10.62 3.37 -13.74
N ALA A 254 10.04 2.55 -12.86
CA ALA A 254 10.77 1.53 -12.13
C ALA A 254 11.29 0.44 -13.06
N GLU A 255 10.47 -0.02 -14.01
CA GLU A 255 10.84 -1.08 -14.97
C GLU A 255 11.97 -0.62 -15.92
N ASN A 256 11.86 0.58 -16.48
CA ASN A 256 12.90 1.15 -17.34
C ASN A 256 14.21 1.36 -16.56
N LEU A 257 14.13 1.78 -15.29
CA LEU A 257 15.32 1.93 -14.45
C LEU A 257 15.95 0.58 -14.11
N GLN A 258 15.14 -0.46 -13.87
CA GLN A 258 15.61 -1.82 -13.61
C GLN A 258 16.42 -2.37 -14.78
N ALA A 259 15.98 -2.12 -16.02
CA ALA A 259 16.65 -2.61 -17.22
C ALA A 259 18.12 -2.15 -17.34
N GLU A 260 18.46 -1.02 -16.73
CA GLU A 260 19.80 -0.39 -16.78
C GLU A 260 20.64 -0.72 -15.55
N THR A 261 20.00 -1.28 -14.53
CA THR A 261 20.60 -1.59 -13.23
C THR A 261 21.71 -2.63 -13.37
N GLN A 262 22.74 -2.56 -12.53
CA GLN A 262 23.79 -3.58 -12.52
C GLN A 262 23.35 -4.84 -11.77
N PRO A 263 23.91 -6.02 -12.09
CA PRO A 263 23.68 -7.22 -11.32
C PRO A 263 24.00 -7.01 -9.83
N ASP A 264 23.14 -7.56 -8.97
CA ASP A 264 23.25 -7.51 -7.52
C ASP A 264 23.30 -6.10 -6.93
N THR A 265 22.52 -5.20 -7.54
CA THR A 265 22.34 -3.82 -7.07
C THR A 265 20.88 -3.41 -7.02
N ILE A 266 20.61 -2.42 -6.16
CA ILE A 266 19.33 -1.72 -6.08
C ILE A 266 19.57 -0.29 -6.54
N TRP A 267 18.84 0.14 -7.57
CA TRP A 267 18.80 1.53 -7.97
C TRP A 267 17.51 2.19 -7.52
N MET A 268 17.56 3.46 -7.18
CA MET A 268 16.36 4.21 -6.83
C MET A 268 16.42 5.63 -7.35
N THR A 269 15.27 6.15 -7.76
CA THR A 269 15.16 7.57 -8.12
C THR A 269 15.33 8.47 -6.90
N HIS A 270 15.66 9.74 -7.13
CA HIS A 270 15.70 10.74 -6.07
C HIS A 270 14.36 10.89 -5.31
N ALA A 271 13.22 10.56 -5.93
CA ALA A 271 11.93 10.58 -5.26
C ALA A 271 11.85 9.58 -4.09
N VAL A 272 12.53 8.43 -4.23
CA VAL A 272 12.69 7.46 -3.14
C VAL A 272 13.80 7.92 -2.19
N PHE A 273 14.99 8.18 -2.73
CA PHE A 273 16.16 8.52 -1.91
C PHE A 273 15.94 9.75 -1.04
N GLY A 274 15.35 10.83 -1.60
CA GLY A 274 15.14 12.10 -0.90
C GLY A 274 14.32 11.95 0.38
N LEU A 275 13.37 11.01 0.38
CA LEU A 275 12.43 10.76 1.46
C LEU A 275 12.89 9.67 2.45
N LEU A 276 14.01 8.98 2.18
CA LEU A 276 14.54 7.97 3.10
C LEU A 276 15.08 8.57 4.41
N PRO A 277 14.98 7.86 5.54
CA PRO A 277 15.71 8.17 6.76
C PRO A 277 17.22 8.23 6.53
N ASN A 278 17.92 9.10 7.27
CA ASN A 278 19.36 9.31 7.10
C ASN A 278 20.20 8.07 7.40
N GLU A 279 19.70 7.20 8.29
CA GLU A 279 20.31 5.94 8.67
C GLU A 279 20.39 4.99 7.48
N ILE A 280 19.34 4.94 6.67
CA ILE A 280 19.25 4.08 5.48
C ILE A 280 20.03 4.69 4.31
N LYS A 281 19.95 6.02 4.14
CA LYS A 281 20.68 6.75 3.07
C LYS A 281 22.18 6.46 3.05
N LYS A 282 22.80 6.21 4.21
CA LYS A 282 24.24 5.90 4.32
C LYS A 282 24.66 4.66 3.54
N GLY A 283 23.74 3.73 3.29
CA GLY A 283 24.00 2.54 2.47
C GLY A 283 23.99 2.81 0.96
N PHE A 284 23.56 4.00 0.53
CA PHE A 284 23.40 4.34 -0.88
C PHE A 284 24.42 5.39 -1.30
N ARG A 285 24.94 5.24 -2.52
CA ARG A 285 25.78 6.24 -3.18
C ARG A 285 25.07 6.85 -4.37
N GLU A 286 25.35 8.10 -4.64
CA GLU A 286 24.90 8.71 -5.90
C GLU A 286 25.59 8.03 -7.08
N ARG A 287 24.80 7.62 -8.08
CA ARG A 287 25.31 6.99 -9.29
C ARG A 287 25.40 7.96 -10.47
N GLY A 288 24.54 8.98 -10.48
CA GLY A 288 24.44 9.98 -11.54
C GLY A 288 23.01 10.10 -12.04
N ASP A 289 22.86 10.57 -13.27
CA ASP A 289 21.55 10.76 -13.89
C ASP A 289 21.23 9.64 -14.89
N TYR A 290 20.00 9.14 -14.86
CA TYR A 290 19.41 8.31 -15.89
C TYR A 290 18.21 9.05 -16.50
N ARG A 291 18.32 9.42 -17.78
CA ARG A 291 17.38 10.34 -18.45
C ARG A 291 17.26 11.63 -17.64
N HIS A 292 16.09 11.91 -17.06
CA HIS A 292 15.82 13.07 -16.20
C HIS A 292 15.73 12.72 -14.71
N TYR A 293 16.09 11.49 -14.32
CA TYR A 293 16.08 11.05 -12.92
C TYR A 293 17.51 11.00 -12.37
N ARG A 294 17.74 11.67 -11.25
CA ARG A 294 18.92 11.43 -10.43
C ARG A 294 18.77 10.11 -9.69
N VAL A 295 19.79 9.26 -9.76
CA VAL A 295 19.76 7.86 -9.32
C VAL A 295 20.79 7.61 -8.22
N TYR A 296 20.38 6.78 -7.26
CA TYR A 296 21.19 6.30 -6.15
C TYR A 296 21.25 4.78 -6.17
N GLU A 297 22.38 4.24 -5.76
CA GLU A 297 22.68 2.82 -5.83
C GLU A 297 23.05 2.26 -4.46
N TYR A 298 22.50 1.09 -4.15
CA TYR A 298 23.02 0.16 -3.15
C TYR A 298 23.58 -1.07 -3.86
N ALA A 299 24.74 -1.54 -3.42
CA ALA A 299 25.38 -2.75 -3.89
C ALA A 299 25.79 -3.60 -2.69
N LEU A 300 25.73 -4.92 -2.84
CA LEU A 300 26.40 -5.81 -1.89
C LEU A 300 27.91 -5.64 -2.07
N ASN A 301 28.59 -5.26 -0.98
CA ASN A 301 30.06 -5.19 -0.94
C ASN A 301 30.70 -6.58 -0.92
#